data_AF-A0A2R6D4T1-F1
#
_entry.id   AF-A0A2R6D4T1-F1
#
_cell.length_a   1.000
_cell.length_b   1.000
_cell.length_c   1.000
_cell.angle_alpha   90.00
_cell.angle_beta   90.00
_cell.angle_gamma   90.00
#
_symmetry.space_group_name_H-M   'P 1'
#
loop_
_entity.id
_entity.type
_entity.pdbx_description
1 polymer ?
#
loop_
_entity_poly.entity_id
_entity_poly.type
_entity_poly.pdbx_seq_one_letter_code
_entity_poly.pdbx_strand_id
1 'polypeptide(L)'
;MIHCLVVLNSLVVDYLLPREGLTPVDDYPRPTVKQKILTEEPPWRDSNLRPDIYVEQTQEAFEIETLYGTDHKKINRTIDKYEGWPVEQINIVLPNLTCLRNLEAILRKRQEEPGEMFKNDVKFWTLNLAKQELLPVDELKRTLHDLYDRSEHVI
;
A
#
# COMPACT_ATOMS: atom_id res chain seq x y z
N MET A 1 3.69 18.57 -0.35
CA MET A 1 4.06 17.14 -0.41
C MET A 1 3.67 16.41 0.88
N ILE A 2 4.04 16.92 2.07
CA ILE A 2 3.69 16.33 3.39
C ILE A 2 2.17 16.13 3.57
N HIS A 3 1.35 17.09 3.13
CA HIS A 3 -0.10 17.00 3.29
C HIS A 3 -0.75 15.84 2.51
N CYS A 4 -0.14 15.42 1.40
CA CYS A 4 -0.66 14.32 0.57
C CYS A 4 -0.43 12.97 1.26
N LEU A 5 0.73 12.75 1.87
CA LEU A 5 1.06 11.51 2.57
C LEU A 5 0.15 11.28 3.80
N VAL A 6 -0.15 12.34 4.56
CA VAL A 6 -1.08 12.24 5.70
C VAL A 6 -2.49 11.83 5.25
N VAL A 7 -2.98 12.36 4.14
CA VAL A 7 -4.30 12.00 3.60
C VAL A 7 -4.32 10.56 3.10
N LEU A 8 -3.26 10.09 2.45
CA LEU A 8 -3.13 8.70 2.03
C LEU A 8 -3.08 7.74 3.22
N ASN A 9 -2.36 8.08 4.29
CA ASN A 9 -2.36 7.32 5.54
C ASN A 9 -3.78 7.16 6.08
N SER A 10 -4.54 8.25 6.19
CA SER A 10 -5.93 8.19 6.64
C SER A 10 -6.81 7.32 5.75
N LEU A 11 -6.68 7.43 4.42
CA LEU A 11 -7.44 6.60 3.48
C LEU A 11 -7.13 5.10 3.61
N VAL A 12 -5.87 4.73 3.83
CA VAL A 12 -5.51 3.33 4.06
C VAL A 12 -6.09 2.83 5.38
N VAL A 13 -6.05 3.64 6.44
CA VAL A 13 -6.70 3.29 7.72
C VAL A 13 -8.21 3.12 7.52
N ASP A 14 -8.88 4.04 6.83
CA ASP A 14 -10.32 3.97 6.56
C ASP A 14 -10.69 2.72 5.75
N TYR A 15 -9.85 2.33 4.78
CA TYR A 15 -9.99 1.08 4.04
C TYR A 15 -9.84 -0.17 4.93
N LEU A 16 -9.00 -0.12 5.97
CA LEU A 16 -8.75 -1.24 6.88
C LEU A 16 -9.82 -1.38 7.96
N LEU A 17 -10.47 -0.30 8.39
CA LEU A 17 -11.46 -0.35 9.48
C LEU A 17 -12.57 -1.41 9.25
N PRO A 18 -13.22 -1.51 8.08
CA PRO A 18 -14.21 -2.55 7.84
C PRO A 18 -13.63 -3.97 7.82
N ARG A 19 -12.41 -4.15 7.30
CA ARG A 19 -11.73 -5.45 7.26
C ARG A 19 -11.47 -5.99 8.66
N GLU A 20 -11.14 -5.10 9.59
CA GLU A 20 -10.85 -5.45 10.98
C GLU A 20 -12.10 -5.49 11.89
N GLY A 21 -13.28 -5.32 11.29
CA GLY A 21 -14.55 -5.28 12.01
C GLY A 21 -14.66 -4.10 12.97
N LEU A 22 -14.16 -2.94 12.55
CA LEU A 22 -14.11 -1.67 13.31
C LEU A 22 -15.04 -0.60 12.71
N THR A 23 -16.14 -1.01 12.08
CA THR A 23 -17.14 -0.09 11.52
C THR A 23 -18.50 -0.24 12.21
N PRO A 24 -19.15 0.87 12.60
CA PRO A 24 -18.66 2.25 12.52
C PRO A 24 -17.56 2.52 13.57
N VAL A 25 -16.56 3.32 13.21
CA VAL A 25 -15.36 3.54 14.05
C VAL A 25 -15.68 4.20 15.40
N ASP A 26 -16.75 5.00 15.45
CA ASP A 26 -17.22 5.69 16.65
C ASP A 26 -17.69 4.72 17.76
N ASP A 27 -18.00 3.47 17.41
CA ASP A 27 -18.38 2.43 18.37
C ASP A 27 -17.17 1.83 19.11
N TYR A 28 -15.95 2.16 18.67
CA TYR A 28 -14.72 1.57 19.18
C TYR A 28 -13.85 2.60 19.92
N PRO A 29 -13.41 2.31 21.15
CA PRO A 29 -12.43 3.14 21.83
C PRO A 29 -11.14 3.26 21.01
N ARG A 30 -10.56 4.47 20.96
CA ARG A 30 -9.26 4.70 20.28
C ARG A 30 -8.16 3.69 20.63
N PRO A 31 -8.00 3.24 21.89
CA PRO A 31 -7.02 2.20 22.21
C PRO A 31 -7.26 0.87 21.48
N THR A 32 -8.52 0.48 21.28
CA THR A 32 -8.90 -0.76 20.58
C THR A 32 -8.52 -0.68 19.10
N VAL A 33 -8.79 0.45 18.45
CA VAL A 33 -8.40 0.69 17.06
C VAL A 33 -6.87 0.63 16.94
N LYS A 34 -6.15 1.30 17.84
CA LYS A 34 -4.67 1.33 17.85
C LYS A 34 -4.01 -0.02 18.13
N GLN A 35 -4.70 -0.96 18.79
CA GLN A 35 -4.17 -2.32 18.99
C GLN A 35 -4.25 -3.15 17.71
N LYS A 36 -5.29 -2.96 16.89
CA LYS A 36 -5.48 -3.74 15.65
C LYS A 36 -4.75 -3.14 14.46
N ILE A 37 -4.83 -1.82 14.32
CA ILE A 37 -4.23 -1.04 13.23
C ILE A 37 -3.20 -0.11 13.86
N LEU A 38 -1.96 -0.57 13.85
CA LEU A 38 -0.81 0.17 14.32
C LEU A 38 -0.39 1.15 13.22
N THR A 39 0.00 2.36 13.62
CA THR A 39 0.60 3.35 12.71
C THR A 39 2.03 3.63 13.19
N GLU A 40 2.72 4.59 12.60
CA GLU A 40 4.12 4.91 12.92
C GLU A 40 4.44 5.29 14.41
N GLU A 41 3.46 5.22 15.31
CA GLU A 41 3.57 5.37 16.76
C GLU A 41 4.18 4.12 17.45
N PRO A 42 4.49 4.15 18.76
CA PRO A 42 5.02 2.97 19.48
C PRO A 42 4.15 1.72 19.25
N PRO A 43 4.76 0.51 19.10
CA PRO A 43 6.13 0.14 19.50
C PRO A 43 7.23 0.43 18.45
N TRP A 44 6.88 0.91 17.25
CA TRP A 44 7.83 1.02 16.14
C TRP A 44 8.79 2.22 16.21
N ARG A 45 8.48 3.21 17.08
CA ARG A 45 9.18 4.51 17.17
C ARG A 45 10.71 4.39 17.32
N ASP A 46 11.18 3.35 18.02
CA ASP A 46 12.60 3.14 18.32
C ASP A 46 13.21 1.92 17.59
N SER A 47 12.47 1.33 16.65
CA SER A 47 12.90 0.16 15.90
C SER A 47 13.37 0.53 14.49
N ASN A 48 14.30 -0.25 13.93
CA ASN A 48 14.70 -0.12 12.53
C ASN A 48 13.55 -0.46 11.55
N LEU A 49 12.51 -1.15 12.03
CA LEU A 49 11.33 -1.50 11.26
C LEU A 49 10.16 -0.57 11.60
N ARG A 50 9.94 0.46 10.79
CA ARG A 50 8.79 1.36 10.96
C ARG A 50 7.87 1.26 9.74
N PRO A 51 6.79 0.46 9.83
CA PRO A 51 5.69 0.53 8.88
C PRO A 51 4.95 1.87 9.00
N ASP A 52 4.41 2.37 7.88
CA ASP A 52 3.47 3.49 7.96
C ASP A 52 2.20 3.05 8.68
N ILE A 53 1.68 1.87 8.30
CA ILE A 53 0.54 1.20 8.92
C ILE A 53 0.82 -0.30 9.00
N TYR A 54 0.44 -0.94 10.10
CA TYR A 54 0.62 -2.37 10.33
C TYR A 54 -0.63 -2.98 10.96
N VAL A 55 -1.05 -4.13 10.44
CA VAL A 55 -2.19 -4.90 10.93
C VAL A 55 -1.67 -6.13 11.64
N GLU A 56 -1.77 -6.16 12.97
CA GLU A 56 -1.16 -7.20 13.80
C GLU A 56 -1.76 -8.59 13.54
N GLN A 57 -3.08 -8.66 13.38
CA GLN A 57 -3.81 -9.92 13.21
C GLN A 57 -3.43 -10.67 11.94
N THR A 58 -3.19 -9.94 10.84
CA THR A 58 -2.87 -10.51 9.53
C THR A 58 -1.39 -10.38 9.16
N GLN A 59 -0.59 -9.77 10.04
CA GLN A 59 0.83 -9.49 9.80
C GLN A 59 1.07 -8.76 8.48
N GLU A 60 0.19 -7.80 8.16
CA GLU A 60 0.26 -6.99 6.95
C GLU A 60 0.92 -5.64 7.26
N ALA A 61 1.97 -5.30 6.51
CA ALA A 61 2.54 -3.97 6.52
C ALA A 61 2.07 -3.16 5.32
N PHE A 62 1.75 -1.89 5.51
CA PHE A 62 1.41 -0.95 4.45
C PHE A 62 2.43 0.18 4.41
N GLU A 63 2.90 0.49 3.21
CA GLU A 63 3.95 1.47 2.93
C GLU A 63 3.45 2.44 1.88
N ILE A 64 3.29 3.71 2.25
CA ILE A 64 2.85 4.76 1.34
C ILE A 64 4.07 5.39 0.70
N GLU A 65 4.32 4.96 -0.53
CA GLU A 65 5.55 5.28 -1.23
C GLU A 65 5.35 6.34 -2.31
N THR A 66 6.31 7.24 -2.39
CA THR A 66 6.45 8.14 -3.54
C THR A 66 7.74 7.80 -4.27
N LEU A 67 7.62 7.40 -5.54
CA LEU A 67 8.73 7.02 -6.42
C LEU A 67 9.07 8.20 -7.33
N TYR A 68 10.34 8.63 -7.37
CA TYR A 68 10.81 9.72 -8.22
C TYR A 68 11.73 9.21 -9.34
N GLY A 69 11.27 9.27 -10.59
CA GLY A 69 12.03 8.71 -11.73
C GLY A 69 12.11 7.18 -11.65
N THR A 70 13.25 6.58 -12.04
CA THR A 70 13.47 5.12 -12.05
C THR A 70 13.84 4.56 -10.67
N ASP A 71 13.14 4.97 -9.62
CA ASP A 71 13.53 4.74 -8.22
C ASP A 71 13.19 3.32 -7.71
N HIS A 72 13.45 2.30 -8.51
CA HIS A 72 13.29 0.88 -8.15
C HIS A 72 14.05 0.50 -6.88
N LYS A 73 15.17 1.19 -6.61
CA LYS A 73 15.95 1.01 -5.38
C LYS A 73 15.17 1.40 -4.14
N LYS A 74 14.18 2.29 -4.25
CA LYS A 74 13.31 2.64 -3.12
C LYS A 74 12.41 1.47 -2.76
N ILE A 75 11.71 0.90 -3.74
CA ILE A 75 10.87 -0.30 -3.55
C ILE A 75 11.67 -1.42 -2.91
N ASN A 76 12.85 -1.74 -3.45
CA ASN A 76 13.69 -2.79 -2.88
C ASN A 76 14.05 -2.49 -1.43
N ARG A 77 14.53 -1.28 -1.10
CA ARG A 77 14.83 -0.91 0.30
C ARG A 77 13.61 -1.02 1.22
N THR A 78 12.43 -0.67 0.72
CA THR A 78 11.17 -0.78 1.46
C THR A 78 10.76 -2.24 1.68
N ILE A 79 11.14 -3.16 0.80
CA ILE A 79 10.94 -4.61 0.99
C ILE A 79 12.02 -5.19 1.91
N ASP A 80 13.29 -4.89 1.63
CA ASP A 80 14.47 -5.38 2.36
C ASP A 80 14.41 -5.07 3.87
N LYS A 81 13.78 -3.94 4.26
CA LYS A 81 13.63 -3.60 5.70
C LYS A 81 12.81 -4.62 6.49
N TYR A 82 11.96 -5.41 5.83
CA TYR A 82 11.13 -6.45 6.43
C TYR A 82 11.82 -7.82 6.49
N GLU A 83 13.03 -7.95 5.95
CA GLU A 83 13.78 -9.20 6.02
C GLU A 83 14.04 -9.61 7.48
N GLY A 84 13.69 -10.86 7.82
CA GLY A 84 13.84 -11.39 9.18
C GLY A 84 12.73 -10.98 10.16
N TRP A 85 11.69 -10.28 9.70
CA TRP A 85 10.54 -9.91 10.51
C TRP A 85 9.31 -10.77 10.18
N PRO A 86 8.40 -11.00 11.15
CA PRO A 86 7.19 -11.81 10.97
C PRO A 86 6.10 -10.99 10.27
N VAL A 87 6.37 -10.55 9.04
CA VAL A 87 5.41 -9.88 8.16
C VAL A 87 5.05 -10.85 7.04
N GLU A 88 3.78 -11.18 6.87
CA GLU A 88 3.38 -12.12 5.83
C GLU A 88 3.21 -11.41 4.47
N GLN A 89 2.79 -10.15 4.50
CA GLN A 89 2.53 -9.38 3.29
C GLN A 89 2.92 -7.90 3.43
N ILE A 90 3.58 -7.38 2.40
CA ILE A 90 3.98 -5.99 2.26
C ILE A 90 3.10 -5.35 1.17
N ASN A 91 2.31 -4.36 1.57
CA ASN A 91 1.38 -3.62 0.73
C ASN A 91 1.98 -2.24 0.40
N ILE A 92 2.52 -2.09 -0.80
CA ILE A 92 3.07 -0.82 -1.27
C ILE A 92 1.95 0.00 -1.92
N VAL A 93 1.57 1.11 -1.30
CA VAL A 93 0.52 2.03 -1.74
C VAL A 93 1.14 3.25 -2.41
N LEU A 94 0.80 3.48 -3.67
CA LEU A 94 1.35 4.57 -4.48
C LEU A 94 0.27 5.61 -4.82
N PRO A 95 0.52 6.91 -4.62
CA PRO A 95 -0.36 7.96 -5.13
C PRO A 95 -0.61 7.81 -6.63
N ASN A 96 -1.82 8.10 -7.11
CA ASN A 96 -2.26 7.80 -8.49
C ASN A 96 -1.26 8.23 -9.57
N LEU A 97 -0.81 9.48 -9.54
CA LEU A 97 0.12 10.00 -10.55
C LEU A 97 1.50 9.33 -10.45
N THR A 98 1.96 9.02 -9.25
CA THR A 98 3.20 8.28 -9.02
C THR A 98 3.09 6.86 -9.54
N CYS A 99 1.95 6.18 -9.29
CA CYS A 99 1.68 4.84 -9.77
C CYS A 99 1.66 4.81 -11.30
N LEU A 100 0.86 5.68 -11.93
CA LEU A 100 0.73 5.76 -13.39
C LEU A 100 2.06 6.03 -14.09
N ARG A 101 2.83 7.02 -13.60
CA ARG A 101 4.14 7.34 -14.16
C ARG A 101 5.11 6.16 -14.13
N ASN A 102 4.99 5.29 -13.13
CA ASN A 102 5.90 4.18 -12.89
C ASN A 102 5.25 2.81 -13.16
N LEU A 103 4.12 2.76 -13.88
CA LEU A 103 3.31 1.55 -13.98
C LEU A 103 4.08 0.37 -14.58
N GLU A 104 4.80 0.59 -15.68
CA GLU A 104 5.64 -0.45 -16.30
C GLU A 104 6.69 -1.00 -15.32
N ALA A 105 7.34 -0.09 -14.59
CA ALA A 105 8.34 -0.41 -13.59
C ALA A 105 7.77 -1.26 -12.45
N ILE A 106 6.57 -0.93 -11.98
CA ILE A 106 5.85 -1.67 -10.92
C ILE A 106 5.43 -3.06 -11.44
N LEU A 107 4.87 -3.13 -12.66
CA LEU A 107 4.45 -4.38 -13.26
C LEU A 107 5.63 -5.35 -13.46
N ARG A 108 6.79 -4.84 -13.91
CA ARG A 108 8.02 -5.62 -14.01
C ARG A 108 8.46 -6.14 -12.63
N LYS A 109 8.43 -5.29 -11.60
CA LYS A 109 8.82 -5.69 -10.25
C LYS A 109 7.98 -6.83 -9.69
N ARG A 110 6.69 -6.89 -10.03
CA ARG A 110 5.81 -7.99 -9.62
C ARG A 110 6.10 -9.33 -10.29
N GLN A 111 6.84 -9.32 -11.40
CA GLN A 111 7.24 -10.53 -12.11
C GLN A 111 8.60 -11.05 -11.63
N GLU A 112 9.32 -10.25 -10.82
CA GLU A 112 10.52 -10.73 -10.17
C GLU A 112 10.08 -11.71 -9.09
N GLU A 113 10.47 -12.98 -9.24
CA GLU A 113 10.29 -13.94 -8.15
C GLU A 113 11.04 -13.40 -6.93
N PRO A 114 10.39 -13.29 -5.76
CA PRO A 114 11.11 -13.05 -4.53
C PRO A 114 12.18 -14.13 -4.45
N GLY A 115 13.47 -13.75 -4.42
CA GLY A 115 14.54 -14.74 -4.27
C GLY A 115 14.29 -15.59 -3.03
N GLU A 116 14.90 -16.79 -2.92
CA GLU A 116 14.61 -17.79 -1.87
C GLU A 116 14.64 -17.26 -0.40
N MET A 117 15.19 -16.07 -0.15
CA MET A 117 15.19 -15.40 1.17
C MET A 117 13.92 -14.59 1.48
N PHE A 118 13.12 -14.21 0.49
CA PHE A 118 11.93 -13.39 0.67
C PHE A 118 10.68 -14.27 0.81
N LYS A 119 10.21 -14.43 2.04
CA LYS A 119 8.97 -15.14 2.34
C LYS A 119 7.72 -14.26 2.26
N ASN A 120 7.89 -12.94 2.23
CA ASN A 120 6.79 -11.97 2.27
C ASN A 120 6.12 -11.86 0.89
N ASP A 121 4.79 -11.90 0.83
CA ASP A 121 4.03 -11.54 -0.37
C ASP A 121 4.08 -10.01 -0.59
N VAL A 122 4.32 -9.53 -1.81
CA VAL A 122 4.43 -8.10 -2.11
C VAL A 122 3.31 -7.67 -3.05
N LYS A 123 2.44 -6.79 -2.57
CA LYS A 123 1.30 -6.24 -3.32
C LYS A 123 1.46 -4.77 -3.58
N PHE A 124 1.02 -4.33 -4.76
CA PHE A 124 1.04 -2.94 -5.16
C PHE A 124 -0.37 -2.41 -5.35
N TRP A 125 -0.61 -1.23 -4.79
CA TRP A 125 -1.91 -0.57 -4.74
C TRP A 125 -1.79 0.88 -5.19
N THR A 126 -2.89 1.42 -5.70
CA THR A 126 -3.12 2.85 -5.81
C THR A 126 -4.48 3.20 -5.21
N LEU A 127 -4.99 4.41 -5.42
CA LEU A 127 -6.29 4.83 -4.90
C LEU A 127 -7.36 4.81 -5.99
N ASN A 128 -8.51 4.24 -5.69
CA ASN A 128 -9.76 4.53 -6.37
C ASN A 128 -10.38 5.79 -5.75
N LEU A 129 -10.17 6.95 -6.36
CA LEU A 129 -10.67 8.22 -5.81
C LEU A 129 -12.20 8.32 -5.78
N ALA A 130 -12.91 7.59 -6.64
CA ALA A 130 -14.37 7.62 -6.69
C ALA A 130 -15.01 6.83 -5.53
N LYS A 131 -14.38 5.72 -5.14
CA LYS A 131 -14.83 4.88 -4.03
C LYS A 131 -14.11 5.16 -2.71
N GLN A 132 -13.03 5.94 -2.74
CA GLN A 132 -12.12 6.17 -1.62
C GLN A 132 -11.51 4.87 -1.07
N GLU A 133 -11.17 3.94 -1.96
CA GLU A 133 -10.65 2.60 -1.63
C GLU A 133 -9.27 2.35 -2.24
N LEU A 134 -8.56 1.35 -1.74
CA LEU A 134 -7.37 0.83 -2.41
C LEU A 134 -7.73 0.07 -3.69
N LEU A 135 -7.03 0.37 -4.78
CA LEU A 135 -7.15 -0.27 -6.08
C LEU A 135 -5.90 -1.09 -6.37
N PRO A 136 -6.00 -2.42 -6.54
CA PRO A 136 -4.87 -3.24 -6.98
C PRO A 136 -4.33 -2.76 -8.33
N VAL A 137 -3.01 -2.79 -8.52
CA VAL A 137 -2.40 -2.38 -9.80
C VAL A 137 -2.87 -3.24 -10.99
N ASP A 138 -3.27 -4.49 -10.77
CA ASP A 138 -3.88 -5.32 -11.83
C ASP A 138 -5.21 -4.76 -12.33
N GLU A 139 -6.04 -4.27 -11.41
CA GLU A 139 -7.32 -3.66 -11.75
C GLU A 139 -7.12 -2.30 -12.42
N LEU A 140 -6.09 -1.55 -12.00
CA LEU A 140 -5.68 -0.32 -12.69
C LEU A 140 -5.30 -0.60 -14.14
N LYS A 141 -4.48 -1.64 -14.40
CA LYS A 141 -4.09 -2.03 -15.76
C LYS A 141 -5.31 -2.34 -16.62
N ARG A 142 -6.27 -3.11 -16.11
CA ARG A 142 -7.54 -3.41 -16.81
C ARG A 142 -8.32 -2.14 -17.11
N THR A 143 -8.48 -1.27 -16.12
CA THR A 143 -9.19 0.01 -16.26
C THR A 143 -8.57 0.88 -17.36
N LEU A 144 -7.24 0.93 -17.45
CA LEU A 144 -6.54 1.70 -18.48
C LEU A 144 -6.74 1.10 -19.89
N HIS A 145 -6.75 -0.23 -20.02
CA HIS A 145 -7.07 -0.88 -21.29
C HIS A 145 -8.50 -0.58 -21.73
N ASP A 146 -9.48 -0.72 -20.84
CA ASP A 146 -10.89 -0.41 -21.14
C ASP A 146 -11.07 1.06 -21.56
N LEU A 147 -10.34 1.98 -20.93
CA LEU A 147 -10.36 3.40 -21.29
C LEU A 147 -9.74 3.65 -22.68
N TYR A 148 -8.63 2.99 -22.99
CA TYR A 148 -7.99 3.07 -24.29
C TYR A 148 -8.91 2.55 -25.40
N ASP A 149 -9.49 1.36 -25.20
CA ASP A 149 -10.40 0.76 -26.17
C ASP A 149 -11.60 1.68 -26.40
N ARG A 150 -12.19 2.23 -25.34
CA ARG A 150 -13.28 3.21 -25.47
C ARG A 150 -12.87 4.48 -26.20
N SER A 151 -11.63 4.97 -26.04
CA SER A 151 -11.18 6.16 -26.77
C SER A 151 -11.03 5.90 -28.27
N GLU A 152 -10.61 4.70 -28.67
CA GLU A 152 -10.47 4.33 -30.09
C GLU A 152 -11.82 4.09 -30.78
N HIS A 153 -12.88 3.75 -30.04
CA HIS A 153 -14.24 3.55 -30.58
C HIS A 153 -15.08 4.84 -30.67
N VAL A 154 -14.53 5.97 -30.23
CA VAL A 154 -15.17 7.30 -30.30
C VAL A 154 -14.62 8.14 -31.46
N ILE A 155 -13.66 7.61 -32.23
CA ILE A 155 -13.04 8.25 -33.40
C ILE A 155 -13.63 7.69 -34.70
#